data_AF-A0AA88YDL9-F1
#
_entry.id   AF-A0AA88YDL9-F1
#
_cell.length_a   1.000
_cell.length_b   1.000
_cell.length_c   1.000
_cell.angle_alpha   90.00
_cell.angle_beta   90.00
_cell.angle_gamma   90.00
#
_symmetry.space_group_name_H-M   'P 1'
#
loop_
_entity.id
_entity.type
_entity.pdbx_description
1 polymer ?
#
loop_
_entity_poly.entity_id
_entity_poly.type
_entity_poly.pdbx_seq_one_letter_code
_entity_poly.pdbx_strand_id
1 'polypeptide(L)'
;MSTPMQQINTPLQSRQPRRTSKPTPPQREQGEVKKICQSVLDHGDNVPVLVSESVQKGVSESDISSVFVTSGDSTPHPTATQGSIDGQPNISISLSHADMEVISNAVCNYIVQNMMTIMDPILTSHFTHYNEALIDANNTITRLKEENEDLRRQVDALDQYNRRNSLHVTGIKEEVDETTEKILVRELSKVGLEISPSDIDDSYRIGSAQGGRTRPIIVKFSSYRAKRRILVARRNLPKGVYVNDDLTSERSSIAYKARQLVKQRILNKTWISNGKIMVIDRLNRKHAIDTHANLELLASPSYITKNTTTHLHVPQSPGISYAGIVSGKTSVQIPSLEGAVAASVTTGTVTTPATV
;
A
#
# COMPACT_ATOMS: atom_id res chain seq x y z
N MET A 1 -38.77 -53.55 -42.81
CA MET A 1 -37.33 -53.82 -42.67
C MET A 1 -36.71 -52.60 -42.01
N SER A 2 -36.64 -52.63 -40.69
CA SER A 2 -36.04 -51.58 -39.87
C SER A 2 -34.91 -52.24 -39.09
N THR A 3 -33.68 -51.78 -39.30
CA THR A 3 -32.52 -52.19 -38.50
C THR A 3 -31.98 -50.95 -37.79
N PRO A 4 -31.76 -50.98 -36.46
CA PRO A 4 -31.57 -49.78 -35.67
C PRO A 4 -30.09 -49.45 -35.44
N MET A 5 -29.78 -48.15 -35.34
CA MET A 5 -28.50 -47.62 -34.87
C MET A 5 -28.28 -48.02 -33.40
N GLN A 6 -27.21 -48.78 -33.14
CA GLN A 6 -26.79 -49.15 -31.79
C GLN A 6 -26.22 -47.94 -31.05
N GLN A 7 -26.86 -47.60 -29.93
CA GLN A 7 -26.31 -46.70 -28.91
C GLN A 7 -25.19 -47.42 -28.16
N ILE A 8 -23.96 -46.92 -28.28
CA ILE A 8 -22.85 -47.32 -27.40
C ILE A 8 -22.99 -46.53 -26.10
N ASN A 9 -23.62 -47.16 -25.10
CA ASN A 9 -23.57 -46.73 -23.71
C ASN A 9 -22.26 -47.19 -23.09
N THR A 10 -21.30 -46.27 -22.94
CA THR A 10 -20.13 -46.47 -22.08
C THR A 10 -20.29 -45.57 -20.85
N PRO A 11 -20.25 -46.10 -19.61
CA PRO A 11 -20.43 -45.29 -18.42
C PRO A 11 -19.20 -44.39 -18.20
N LEU A 12 -19.42 -43.06 -18.14
CA LEU A 12 -18.43 -42.13 -17.60
C LEU A 12 -18.21 -42.46 -16.12
N GLN A 13 -17.14 -43.21 -15.82
CA GLN A 13 -16.60 -43.27 -14.47
C GLN A 13 -16.17 -41.86 -14.07
N SER A 14 -16.80 -41.33 -13.03
CA SER A 14 -16.41 -40.10 -12.36
C SER A 14 -14.94 -40.18 -11.95
N ARG A 15 -14.06 -39.45 -12.64
CA ARG A 15 -12.70 -39.20 -12.17
C ARG A 15 -12.80 -38.39 -10.88
N GLN A 16 -12.60 -39.06 -9.74
CA GLN A 16 -12.29 -38.41 -8.48
C GLN A 16 -11.08 -37.48 -8.68
N PRO A 17 -11.07 -36.24 -8.16
CA PRO A 17 -9.91 -35.38 -8.26
C PRO A 17 -8.74 -36.03 -7.50
N ARG A 18 -7.65 -36.28 -8.22
CA ARG A 18 -6.37 -36.74 -7.66
C ARG A 18 -5.91 -35.68 -6.66
N ARG A 19 -5.96 -35.99 -5.35
CA ARG A 19 -5.28 -35.21 -4.32
C ARG A 19 -3.79 -35.20 -4.61
N THR A 20 -3.28 -34.12 -5.21
CA THR A 20 -1.86 -33.82 -5.16
C THR A 20 -1.58 -33.24 -3.77
N SER A 21 -0.96 -34.03 -2.90
CA SER A 21 -0.37 -33.52 -1.66
C SER A 21 0.64 -32.44 -2.02
N LYS A 22 0.43 -31.20 -1.55
CA LYS A 22 1.49 -30.18 -1.55
C LYS A 22 2.69 -30.73 -0.78
N PRO A 23 3.94 -30.54 -1.26
CA PRO A 23 5.10 -30.91 -0.48
C PRO A 23 5.17 -30.02 0.77
N THR A 24 5.25 -30.66 1.93
CA THR A 24 5.52 -30.01 3.22
C THR A 24 6.97 -29.51 3.22
N PRO A 25 7.26 -28.26 3.60
CA PRO A 25 8.64 -27.78 3.65
C PRO A 25 9.40 -28.51 4.77
N PRO A 26 10.70 -28.77 4.60
CA PRO A 26 11.52 -29.39 5.65
C PRO A 26 11.55 -28.50 6.90
N GLN A 27 11.33 -29.10 8.07
CA GLN A 27 11.20 -28.43 9.37
C GLN A 27 12.44 -27.63 9.83
N ARG A 28 13.54 -27.63 9.07
CA ARG A 28 14.75 -26.84 9.36
C ARG A 28 14.70 -25.39 8.88
N GLU A 29 13.86 -25.06 7.88
CA GLU A 29 13.76 -23.69 7.35
C GLU A 29 12.84 -22.76 8.17
N GLN A 30 11.96 -23.31 9.01
CA GLN A 30 11.05 -22.51 9.83
C GLN A 30 11.74 -21.81 11.02
N GLY A 31 12.94 -22.26 11.40
CA GLY A 31 13.74 -21.65 12.47
C GLY A 31 14.47 -20.38 12.03
N GLU A 32 14.96 -20.33 10.80
CA GLU A 32 15.67 -19.16 10.26
C GLU A 32 14.71 -18.05 9.84
N VAL A 33 13.59 -18.39 9.20
CA VAL A 33 12.57 -17.40 8.81
C VAL A 33 11.95 -16.72 10.04
N LYS A 34 11.80 -17.43 11.17
CA LYS A 34 11.34 -16.83 12.44
C LYS A 34 12.36 -15.91 13.10
N LYS A 35 13.67 -16.21 12.98
CA LYS A 35 14.74 -15.32 13.49
C LYS A 35 14.84 -14.03 12.67
N ILE A 36 14.67 -14.13 11.35
CA ILE A 36 14.70 -12.97 10.44
C ILE A 36 13.45 -12.09 10.65
N CYS A 37 12.26 -12.68 10.83
CA CYS A 37 11.05 -11.89 11.09
C CYS A 37 11.03 -11.21 12.47
N GLN A 38 11.72 -11.78 13.48
CA GLN A 38 11.81 -11.17 14.81
C GLN A 38 12.80 -9.98 14.82
N SER A 39 13.91 -10.04 14.08
CA SER A 39 14.84 -8.90 14.01
C SER A 39 14.26 -7.69 13.27
N VAL A 40 13.33 -7.92 12.35
CA VAL A 40 12.64 -6.88 11.57
C VAL A 40 11.52 -6.19 12.39
N LEU A 41 10.97 -6.85 13.41
CA LEU A 41 9.90 -6.29 14.26
C LEU A 41 10.43 -5.46 15.45
N ASP A 42 11.66 -5.72 15.91
CA ASP A 42 12.23 -5.03 17.07
C ASP A 42 13.00 -3.73 16.73
N HIS A 43 13.12 -3.36 15.43
CA HIS A 43 13.84 -2.16 14.96
C HIS A 43 12.99 -1.27 14.03
N GLY A 44 11.69 -1.14 14.32
CA GLY A 44 10.86 -0.10 13.71
C GLY A 44 11.34 1.29 14.15
N ASP A 45 11.62 2.14 13.17
CA ASP A 45 12.07 3.54 13.27
C ASP A 45 13.59 3.76 13.41
N ASN A 46 14.36 3.25 12.44
CA ASN A 46 15.50 3.97 11.86
C ASN A 46 15.91 3.26 10.57
N VAL A 47 15.73 3.92 9.42
CA VAL A 47 16.42 3.51 8.19
C VAL A 47 17.78 4.19 8.24
N PRO A 48 18.89 3.49 8.50
CA PRO A 48 20.19 4.07 8.24
C PRO A 48 20.33 4.18 6.73
N VAL A 49 20.51 5.40 6.25
CA VAL A 49 21.08 5.67 4.94
C VAL A 49 22.32 4.78 4.83
N LEU A 50 22.31 3.82 3.88
CA LEU A 50 23.49 3.05 3.52
C LEU A 50 24.48 3.99 2.83
N VAL A 51 25.19 4.78 3.64
CA VAL A 51 26.51 5.26 3.29
C VAL A 51 27.41 4.03 3.35
N SER A 52 28.05 3.73 2.23
CA SER A 52 28.98 2.62 2.05
C SER A 52 30.08 2.63 3.13
N GLU A 53 29.91 1.80 4.16
CA GLU A 53 31.02 1.34 5.00
C GLU A 53 31.77 0.26 4.21
N SER A 54 32.75 0.70 3.43
CA SER A 54 33.86 -0.12 2.99
C SER A 54 35.06 0.78 2.80
N VAL A 55 36.18 0.37 3.42
CA VAL A 55 37.52 0.96 3.38
C VAL A 55 37.79 2.08 4.40
N GLN A 56 37.75 1.73 5.68
CA GLN A 56 38.73 2.23 6.65
C GLN A 56 39.67 1.09 7.03
N LYS A 57 40.61 0.80 6.15
CA LYS A 57 41.94 0.33 6.53
C LYS A 57 42.88 1.38 5.98
N GLY A 58 43.26 2.32 6.83
CA GLY A 58 44.30 3.28 6.50
C GLY A 58 45.54 2.52 6.11
N VAL A 59 46.00 2.72 4.89
CA VAL A 59 47.40 2.49 4.54
C VAL A 59 48.15 3.57 5.31
N SER A 60 48.94 3.17 6.29
CA SER A 60 49.86 4.08 6.98
C SER A 60 50.87 4.62 5.96
N GLU A 61 51.33 5.86 6.14
CA GLU A 61 52.40 6.52 5.37
C GLU A 61 53.71 5.70 5.28
N SER A 62 53.82 4.56 5.97
CA SER A 62 54.94 3.62 5.91
C SER A 62 55.00 2.72 4.67
N ASP A 63 53.89 2.53 3.94
CA ASP A 63 53.81 1.41 2.97
C ASP A 63 54.22 1.80 1.54
N ILE A 64 54.45 3.09 1.26
CA ILE A 64 54.89 3.57 -0.06
C ILE A 64 56.43 3.47 -0.22
N SER A 65 57.18 3.15 0.84
CA SER A 65 58.65 3.17 0.83
C SER A 65 59.32 1.82 0.49
N SER A 66 58.63 0.88 -0.16
CA SER A 66 59.15 -0.47 -0.40
C SER A 66 59.25 -0.92 -1.86
N VAL A 67 59.33 0.01 -2.81
CA VAL A 67 59.83 -0.31 -4.17
C VAL A 67 61.34 -0.12 -4.20
N PHE A 68 62.06 -0.96 -3.44
CA PHE A 68 63.50 -1.16 -3.66
C PHE A 68 63.65 -2.01 -4.91
N VAL A 69 64.32 -1.42 -5.90
CA VAL A 69 64.84 -2.10 -7.10
C VAL A 69 65.63 -3.33 -6.65
N THR A 70 65.12 -4.52 -6.94
CA THR A 70 65.89 -5.76 -6.82
C THR A 70 67.01 -5.73 -7.84
N SER A 71 68.23 -5.50 -7.38
CA SER A 71 69.45 -5.70 -8.17
C SER A 71 69.58 -7.19 -8.51
N GLY A 72 69.29 -7.51 -9.78
CA GLY A 72 69.49 -8.83 -10.35
C GLY A 72 70.95 -9.08 -10.72
N ASP A 73 71.40 -10.27 -10.35
CA ASP A 73 72.36 -11.16 -11.00
C ASP A 73 73.72 -10.64 -11.50
N SER A 74 74.75 -11.14 -10.82
CA SER A 74 76.15 -11.10 -11.21
C SER A 74 76.40 -12.03 -12.41
N THR A 75 76.71 -11.46 -13.58
CA THR A 75 77.47 -12.16 -14.63
C THR A 75 78.70 -11.33 -15.01
N PRO A 76 79.92 -11.90 -15.06
CA PRO A 76 81.11 -11.14 -15.41
C PRO A 76 81.44 -11.33 -16.88
N HIS A 77 81.42 -10.25 -17.67
CA HIS A 77 82.21 -10.17 -18.92
C HIS A 77 82.40 -8.71 -19.40
N PRO A 78 83.38 -8.46 -20.29
CA PRO A 78 84.73 -7.99 -19.98
C PRO A 78 84.89 -6.47 -20.08
N THR A 79 85.95 -6.00 -19.42
CA THR A 79 86.62 -4.71 -19.54
C THR A 79 86.56 -4.13 -20.96
N ALA A 80 85.71 -3.11 -21.15
CA ALA A 80 85.82 -2.21 -22.29
C ALA A 80 86.73 -1.04 -21.90
N THR A 81 87.93 -1.09 -22.45
CA THR A 81 88.97 -0.06 -22.47
C THR A 81 88.39 1.34 -22.64
N GLN A 82 88.77 2.27 -21.74
CA GLN A 82 88.52 3.70 -21.94
C GLN A 82 89.22 4.17 -23.22
N GLY A 83 88.45 4.37 -24.28
CA GLY A 83 88.83 5.21 -25.42
C GLY A 83 88.54 6.66 -25.07
N SER A 84 89.58 7.41 -24.75
CA SER A 84 89.55 8.87 -24.71
C SER A 84 89.17 9.37 -26.10
N ILE A 85 88.00 9.99 -26.22
CA ILE A 85 87.68 10.88 -27.34
C ILE A 85 87.37 12.23 -26.69
N ASP A 86 88.37 13.10 -26.78
CA ASP A 86 88.33 14.48 -26.32
C ASP A 86 87.25 15.28 -27.05
N GLY A 87 86.50 16.11 -26.32
CA GLY A 87 85.91 17.32 -26.90
C GLY A 87 84.39 17.45 -26.96
N GLN A 88 83.62 16.68 -26.18
CA GLN A 88 82.28 17.11 -25.77
C GLN A 88 82.29 17.29 -24.26
N PRO A 89 81.83 18.43 -23.71
CA PRO A 89 81.68 18.54 -22.27
C PRO A 89 80.70 17.44 -21.85
N ASN A 90 81.21 16.44 -21.14
CA ASN A 90 80.36 15.44 -20.52
C ASN A 90 79.68 16.15 -19.35
N ILE A 91 78.55 16.81 -19.62
CA ILE A 91 77.78 17.54 -18.62
C ILE A 91 77.18 16.49 -17.69
N SER A 92 77.90 16.16 -16.62
CA SER A 92 77.36 15.36 -15.54
C SER A 92 76.34 16.21 -14.79
N ILE A 93 75.07 16.04 -15.10
CA ILE A 93 73.98 16.65 -14.33
C ILE A 93 73.86 15.86 -13.03
N SER A 94 74.48 16.34 -11.95
CA SER A 94 74.26 15.80 -10.61
C SER A 94 72.99 16.41 -10.04
N LEU A 95 71.87 15.68 -10.12
CA LEU A 95 70.63 16.08 -9.46
C LEU A 95 70.81 15.94 -7.95
N SER A 96 70.53 17.01 -7.21
CA SER A 96 70.47 16.93 -5.76
C SER A 96 69.27 16.11 -5.30
N HIS A 97 69.27 15.65 -4.06
CA HIS A 97 68.11 14.96 -3.48
C HIS A 97 66.84 15.83 -3.55
N ALA A 98 66.99 17.14 -3.37
CA ALA A 98 65.90 18.09 -3.49
C ALA A 98 65.34 18.18 -4.93
N ASP A 99 66.20 18.11 -5.96
CA ASP A 99 65.75 18.10 -7.36
C ASP A 99 64.96 16.84 -7.69
N MET A 100 65.41 15.68 -7.18
CA MET A 100 64.70 14.40 -7.34
C MET A 100 63.34 14.41 -6.64
N GLU A 101 63.23 15.06 -5.47
CA GLU A 101 61.97 15.22 -4.74
C GLU A 101 60.98 16.11 -5.51
N VAL A 102 61.45 17.24 -6.05
CA VAL A 102 60.63 18.13 -6.88
C VAL A 102 60.13 17.43 -8.15
N ILE A 103 61.00 16.68 -8.84
CA ILE A 103 60.63 15.91 -10.04
C ILE A 103 59.62 14.81 -9.69
N SER A 104 59.85 14.06 -8.60
CA SER A 104 58.94 13.02 -8.13
C SER A 104 57.54 13.58 -7.85
N ASN A 105 57.46 14.69 -7.12
CA ASN A 105 56.20 15.34 -6.81
C ASN A 105 55.49 15.87 -8.07
N ALA A 106 56.23 16.47 -9.00
CA ALA A 106 55.67 16.93 -10.27
C ALA A 106 55.09 15.78 -11.10
N VAL A 107 55.79 14.64 -11.16
CA VAL A 107 55.33 13.43 -11.87
C VAL A 107 54.11 12.82 -11.18
N CYS A 108 54.13 12.67 -9.85
CA CYS A 108 52.99 12.18 -9.08
C CYS A 108 51.75 13.06 -9.28
N ASN A 109 51.90 14.38 -9.21
CA ASN A 109 50.80 15.32 -9.44
C ASN A 109 50.25 15.20 -10.86
N TYR A 110 51.12 15.09 -11.87
CA TYR A 110 50.69 14.90 -13.27
C TYR A 110 49.91 13.59 -13.45
N ILE A 111 50.37 12.49 -12.85
CA ILE A 111 49.68 11.19 -12.92
C ILE A 111 48.32 11.27 -12.24
N VAL A 112 48.25 11.81 -11.02
CA VAL A 112 47.00 11.97 -10.27
C VAL A 112 46.03 12.87 -11.03
N GLN A 113 46.50 13.98 -11.58
CA GLN A 113 45.65 14.91 -12.32
C GLN A 113 45.08 14.30 -13.61
N ASN A 114 45.89 13.55 -14.36
CA ASN A 114 45.41 12.82 -15.53
C ASN A 114 44.41 11.72 -15.14
N MET A 115 44.70 10.99 -14.06
CA MET A 115 43.79 9.94 -13.57
C MET A 115 42.44 10.54 -13.17
N MET A 116 42.46 11.65 -12.43
CA MET A 116 41.26 12.34 -11.96
C MET A 116 40.44 12.90 -13.14
N THR A 117 41.11 13.48 -14.14
CA THR A 117 40.45 13.98 -15.37
C THR A 117 39.73 12.87 -16.15
N ILE A 118 40.24 11.65 -16.12
CA ILE A 118 39.63 10.50 -16.80
C ILE A 118 38.54 9.84 -15.94
N MET A 119 38.80 9.66 -14.64
CA MET A 119 37.95 8.88 -13.76
C MET A 119 36.71 9.66 -13.29
N ASP A 120 36.83 10.95 -13.03
CA ASP A 120 35.72 11.78 -12.54
C ASP A 120 34.48 11.74 -13.46
N PRO A 121 34.57 11.93 -14.79
CA PRO A 121 33.40 11.85 -15.66
C PRO A 121 32.81 10.44 -15.73
N ILE A 122 33.65 9.39 -15.69
CA ILE A 122 33.18 7.99 -15.73
C ILE A 122 32.40 7.68 -14.46
N LEU A 123 32.96 8.00 -13.29
CA LEU A 123 32.32 7.74 -12.01
C LEU A 123 31.02 8.56 -11.88
N THR A 124 31.05 9.82 -12.29
CA THR A 124 29.85 10.68 -12.29
C THR A 124 28.78 10.14 -13.22
N SER A 125 29.14 9.70 -14.43
CA SER A 125 28.20 9.10 -15.39
C SER A 125 27.58 7.81 -14.87
N HIS A 126 28.37 6.92 -14.26
CA HIS A 126 27.84 5.70 -13.66
C HIS A 126 26.94 6.01 -12.46
N PHE A 127 27.38 6.91 -11.57
CA PHE A 127 26.62 7.28 -10.39
C PHE A 127 25.28 7.93 -10.76
N THR A 128 25.28 8.84 -11.73
CA THR A 128 24.05 9.46 -12.25
C THR A 128 23.13 8.42 -12.87
N HIS A 129 23.64 7.54 -13.73
CA HIS A 129 22.84 6.46 -14.33
C HIS A 129 22.20 5.53 -13.29
N TYR A 130 22.96 5.10 -12.27
CA TYR A 130 22.41 4.26 -11.21
C TYR A 130 21.38 4.99 -10.36
N ASN A 131 21.60 6.27 -10.05
CA ASN A 131 20.62 7.06 -9.31
C ASN A 131 19.32 7.25 -10.10
N GLU A 132 19.41 7.52 -11.40
CA GLU A 132 18.24 7.60 -12.28
C GLU A 132 17.46 6.28 -12.29
N ALA A 133 18.16 5.16 -12.49
CA ALA A 133 17.54 3.84 -12.45
C ALA A 133 16.89 3.53 -11.09
N LEU A 134 17.50 3.95 -9.97
CA LEU A 134 16.93 3.81 -8.63
C LEU A 134 15.68 4.68 -8.44
N ILE A 135 15.69 5.92 -8.92
CA ILE A 135 14.54 6.82 -8.88
C ILE A 135 13.38 6.23 -9.69
N ASP A 136 13.64 5.75 -10.91
CA ASP A 136 12.64 5.15 -11.78
C ASP A 136 12.05 3.86 -11.20
N ALA A 137 12.90 3.02 -10.59
CA ALA A 137 12.46 1.83 -9.89
C ALA A 137 11.55 2.20 -8.70
N ASN A 138 11.93 3.19 -7.89
CA ASN A 138 11.13 3.65 -6.75
C ASN A 138 9.79 4.28 -7.18
N ASN A 139 9.78 5.05 -8.26
CA ASN A 139 8.58 5.61 -8.85
C ASN A 139 7.64 4.50 -9.33
N THR A 140 8.20 3.48 -9.99
CA THR A 140 7.45 2.32 -10.45
C THR A 140 6.87 1.52 -9.28
N ILE A 141 7.66 1.28 -8.23
CA ILE A 141 7.18 0.59 -7.02
C ILE A 141 6.04 1.37 -6.36
N THR A 142 6.16 2.70 -6.27
CA THR A 142 5.11 3.55 -5.70
C THR A 142 3.82 3.45 -6.51
N ARG A 143 3.91 3.63 -7.83
CA ARG A 143 2.76 3.50 -8.73
C ARG A 143 2.11 2.12 -8.65
N LEU A 144 2.90 1.04 -8.66
CA LEU A 144 2.38 -0.32 -8.57
C LEU A 144 1.72 -0.59 -7.22
N LYS A 145 2.24 -0.03 -6.12
CA LYS A 145 1.60 -0.14 -4.81
C LYS A 145 0.26 0.58 -4.79
N GLU A 146 0.19 1.80 -5.31
CA GLU A 146 -1.05 2.57 -5.40
C GLU A 146 -2.11 1.86 -6.26
N GLU A 147 -1.70 1.33 -7.41
CA GLU A 147 -2.58 0.55 -8.29
C GLU A 147 -3.05 -0.74 -7.63
N ASN A 148 -2.17 -1.46 -6.92
CA ASN A 148 -2.55 -2.69 -6.22
C ASN A 148 -3.57 -2.42 -5.11
N GLU A 149 -3.36 -1.36 -4.34
CA GLU A 149 -4.31 -0.93 -3.30
C GLU A 149 -5.66 -0.53 -3.91
N ASP A 150 -5.66 0.16 -5.05
CA ASP A 150 -6.90 0.51 -5.73
C ASP A 150 -7.65 -0.73 -6.26
N LEU A 151 -6.94 -1.63 -6.91
CA LEU A 151 -7.50 -2.91 -7.38
C LEU A 151 -8.08 -3.73 -6.23
N ARG A 152 -7.38 -3.80 -5.09
CA ARG A 152 -7.90 -4.49 -3.89
C ARG A 152 -9.19 -3.85 -3.39
N ARG A 153 -9.26 -2.52 -3.34
CA ARG A 153 -10.50 -1.80 -2.96
C ARG A 153 -11.65 -2.08 -3.92
N GLN A 154 -11.37 -2.12 -5.22
CA GLN A 154 -12.39 -2.42 -6.24
C GLN A 154 -12.91 -3.86 -6.09
N VAL A 155 -12.00 -4.83 -5.88
CA VAL A 155 -12.37 -6.24 -5.63
C VAL A 155 -13.22 -6.37 -4.36
N ASP A 156 -12.81 -5.76 -3.24
CA ASP A 156 -13.61 -5.77 -2.01
C ASP A 156 -14.99 -5.13 -2.22
N ALA A 157 -15.07 -4.01 -2.95
CA ALA A 157 -16.33 -3.33 -3.23
C ALA A 157 -17.28 -4.20 -4.06
N LEU A 158 -16.77 -4.91 -5.07
CA LEU A 158 -17.54 -5.85 -5.89
C LEU A 158 -17.99 -7.08 -5.08
N ASP A 159 -17.10 -7.64 -4.27
CA ASP A 159 -17.43 -8.76 -3.39
C ASP A 159 -18.50 -8.36 -2.37
N GLN A 160 -18.39 -7.18 -1.78
CA GLN A 160 -19.39 -6.68 -0.85
C GLN A 160 -20.73 -6.37 -1.54
N TYR A 161 -20.69 -5.93 -2.81
CA TYR A 161 -21.89 -5.74 -3.63
C TYR A 161 -22.60 -7.07 -3.88
N ASN A 162 -21.86 -8.13 -4.18
CA ASN A 162 -22.42 -9.49 -4.35
C ASN A 162 -23.04 -10.03 -3.05
N ARG A 163 -22.51 -9.62 -1.89
CA ARG A 163 -23.04 -9.96 -0.56
C ARG A 163 -24.16 -9.02 -0.08
N ARG A 164 -24.58 -8.04 -0.88
CA ARG A 164 -25.55 -7.01 -0.45
C ARG A 164 -26.87 -7.60 0.07
N ASN A 165 -27.36 -8.68 -0.52
CA ASN A 165 -28.58 -9.35 -0.09
C ASN A 165 -28.32 -10.55 0.84
N SER A 166 -27.08 -10.73 1.31
CA SER A 166 -26.71 -11.82 2.20
C SER A 166 -26.73 -11.39 3.66
N LEU A 167 -27.11 -12.31 4.54
CA LEU A 167 -27.03 -12.18 6.00
C LEU A 167 -26.21 -13.34 6.57
N HIS A 168 -25.50 -13.03 7.65
CA HIS A 168 -24.76 -13.98 8.45
C HIS A 168 -25.52 -14.23 9.76
N VAL A 169 -26.00 -15.46 9.93
CA VAL A 169 -26.84 -15.90 11.05
C VAL A 169 -26.07 -16.86 11.93
N THR A 170 -26.01 -16.59 13.24
CA THR A 170 -25.29 -17.42 14.20
C THR A 170 -26.20 -17.84 15.35
N GLY A 171 -25.84 -18.94 16.02
CA GLY A 171 -26.55 -19.41 17.23
C GLY A 171 -27.74 -20.34 16.99
N ILE A 172 -28.01 -20.73 15.74
CA ILE A 172 -29.02 -21.72 15.42
C ILE A 172 -28.43 -23.12 15.60
N LYS A 173 -29.08 -23.96 16.41
CA LYS A 173 -28.68 -25.36 16.63
C LYS A 173 -28.67 -26.15 15.33
N GLU A 174 -27.73 -27.09 15.20
CA GLU A 174 -27.66 -27.99 14.06
C GLU A 174 -28.57 -29.20 14.30
N GLU A 175 -29.31 -29.59 13.27
CA GLU A 175 -30.17 -30.77 13.28
C GLU A 175 -29.62 -31.81 12.28
N VAL A 176 -29.86 -33.09 12.54
CA VAL A 176 -29.51 -34.17 11.59
C VAL A 176 -30.42 -34.03 10.36
N ASP A 177 -29.85 -34.15 9.17
CA ASP A 177 -30.55 -33.98 7.89
C ASP A 177 -31.29 -32.63 7.75
N GLU A 178 -30.67 -31.57 8.26
CA GLU A 178 -31.26 -30.23 8.21
C GLU A 178 -31.32 -29.62 6.80
N THR A 179 -32.38 -28.85 6.56
CA THR A 179 -32.42 -27.86 5.48
C THR A 179 -32.34 -26.47 6.10
N THR A 180 -31.27 -25.73 5.83
CA THR A 180 -31.04 -24.39 6.40
C THR A 180 -32.18 -23.42 6.13
N GLU A 181 -32.81 -23.52 4.96
CA GLU A 181 -33.97 -22.72 4.57
C GLU A 181 -35.17 -22.95 5.52
N LYS A 182 -35.57 -24.20 5.74
CA LYS A 182 -36.68 -24.57 6.63
C LYS A 182 -36.42 -24.10 8.06
N ILE A 183 -35.19 -24.26 8.52
CA ILE A 183 -34.76 -23.79 9.84
C ILE A 183 -34.88 -22.27 9.93
N LEU A 184 -34.39 -21.53 8.93
CA LEU A 184 -34.47 -20.07 8.92
C LEU A 184 -35.92 -19.58 8.93
N VAL A 185 -36.79 -20.15 8.09
CA VAL A 185 -38.22 -19.82 8.08
C VAL A 185 -38.83 -20.07 9.45
N ARG A 186 -38.58 -21.24 10.05
CA ARG A 186 -39.06 -21.59 11.39
C ARG A 186 -38.57 -20.62 12.47
N GLU A 187 -37.30 -20.24 12.47
CA GLU A 187 -36.75 -19.31 13.46
C GLU A 187 -37.26 -17.88 13.28
N LEU A 188 -37.48 -17.43 12.04
CA LEU A 188 -38.02 -16.10 11.75
C LEU A 188 -39.53 -16.00 12.03
N SER A 189 -40.30 -17.07 11.83
CA SER A 189 -41.72 -17.10 12.20
C SER A 189 -41.94 -16.91 13.70
N LYS A 190 -41.00 -17.35 14.56
CA LYS A 190 -41.09 -17.14 16.03
C LYS A 190 -41.07 -15.66 16.43
N VAL A 191 -40.57 -14.78 15.56
CA VAL A 191 -40.55 -13.32 15.78
C VAL A 191 -41.63 -12.59 14.98
N GLY A 192 -42.62 -13.32 14.46
CA GLY A 192 -43.72 -12.77 13.67
C GLY A 192 -43.31 -12.29 12.27
N LEU A 193 -42.21 -12.81 11.74
CA LEU A 193 -41.76 -12.48 10.40
C LEU A 193 -42.02 -13.64 9.45
N GLU A 194 -43.05 -13.50 8.62
CA GLU A 194 -43.34 -14.43 7.54
C GLU A 194 -42.37 -14.18 6.38
N ILE A 195 -41.52 -15.18 6.12
CA ILE A 195 -40.62 -15.24 4.98
C ILE A 195 -41.04 -16.43 4.13
N SER A 196 -41.30 -16.18 2.85
CA SER A 196 -41.57 -17.25 1.90
C SER A 196 -40.26 -17.96 1.55
N PRO A 197 -40.28 -19.29 1.32
CA PRO A 197 -39.21 -19.99 0.62
C PRO A 197 -38.64 -19.23 -0.60
N SER A 198 -39.53 -18.60 -1.39
CA SER A 198 -39.15 -17.82 -2.58
C SER A 198 -38.40 -16.51 -2.29
N ASP A 199 -38.37 -16.05 -1.03
CA ASP A 199 -37.57 -14.89 -0.64
C ASP A 199 -36.09 -15.27 -0.46
N ILE A 200 -35.77 -16.56 -0.36
CA ILE A 200 -34.43 -17.10 -0.16
C ILE A 200 -33.90 -17.61 -1.51
N ASP A 201 -32.78 -17.06 -1.95
CA ASP A 201 -32.08 -17.54 -3.15
C ASP A 201 -31.24 -18.77 -2.83
N ASP A 202 -30.49 -18.71 -1.71
CA ASP A 202 -29.56 -19.75 -1.30
C ASP A 202 -29.28 -19.65 0.20
N SER A 203 -29.00 -20.78 0.85
CA SER A 203 -28.55 -20.81 2.24
C SER A 203 -27.69 -22.03 2.55
N TYR A 204 -26.64 -21.84 3.33
CA TYR A 204 -25.72 -22.92 3.69
C TYR A 204 -24.97 -22.63 4.99
N ARG A 205 -24.55 -23.69 5.68
CA ARG A 205 -23.65 -23.61 6.84
C ARG A 205 -22.22 -23.35 6.38
N ILE A 206 -21.47 -22.54 7.13
CA ILE A 206 -20.05 -22.29 6.85
C ILE A 206 -19.18 -23.04 7.86
N GLY A 207 -18.09 -23.61 7.35
CA GLY A 207 -17.03 -24.22 8.15
C GLY A 207 -17.27 -25.70 8.43
N SER A 208 -16.23 -26.32 8.99
CA SER A 208 -16.25 -27.73 9.35
C SER A 208 -17.08 -27.97 10.61
N ALA A 209 -17.86 -29.07 10.63
CA ALA A 209 -18.58 -29.48 11.82
C ALA A 209 -17.57 -29.78 12.95
N GLN A 210 -17.73 -29.11 14.08
CA GLN A 210 -16.94 -29.34 15.28
C GLN A 210 -17.88 -29.55 16.45
N GLY A 211 -17.69 -30.65 17.20
CA GLY A 211 -18.51 -30.97 18.36
C GLY A 211 -18.55 -29.80 19.35
N GLY A 212 -19.76 -29.36 19.70
CA GLY A 212 -20.00 -28.33 20.72
C GLY A 212 -20.10 -26.88 20.21
N ARG A 213 -19.87 -26.60 18.92
CA ARG A 213 -20.11 -25.26 18.34
C ARG A 213 -21.07 -25.33 17.17
N THR A 214 -22.09 -24.47 17.20
CA THR A 214 -23.03 -24.34 16.08
C THR A 214 -22.39 -23.52 14.96
N ARG A 215 -22.35 -24.08 13.76
CA ARG A 215 -21.84 -23.39 12.58
C ARG A 215 -22.79 -22.26 12.17
N PRO A 216 -22.25 -21.11 11.73
CA PRO A 216 -23.09 -20.04 11.21
C PRO A 216 -23.71 -20.42 9.87
N ILE A 217 -24.84 -19.79 9.54
CA ILE A 217 -25.53 -19.90 8.27
C ILE A 217 -25.30 -18.59 7.50
N ILE A 218 -24.85 -18.67 6.25
CA ILE A 218 -25.06 -17.60 5.28
C ILE A 218 -26.38 -17.86 4.58
N VAL A 219 -27.18 -16.82 4.43
CA VAL A 219 -28.39 -16.83 3.63
C VAL A 219 -28.39 -15.65 2.68
N LYS A 220 -28.62 -15.92 1.40
CA LYS A 220 -28.82 -14.92 0.36
C LYS A 220 -30.31 -14.79 0.06
N PHE A 221 -30.81 -13.57 0.08
CA PHE A 221 -32.20 -13.28 -0.24
C PHE A 221 -32.36 -12.76 -1.67
N SER A 222 -33.50 -13.06 -2.28
CA SER A 222 -33.87 -12.60 -3.63
C SER A 222 -33.98 -11.08 -3.72
N SER A 223 -34.33 -10.42 -2.60
CA SER A 223 -34.46 -8.97 -2.55
C SER A 223 -33.85 -8.32 -1.32
N TYR A 224 -33.35 -7.11 -1.51
CA TYR A 224 -32.92 -6.23 -0.42
C TYR A 224 -34.06 -5.94 0.57
N ARG A 225 -35.31 -5.90 0.09
CA ARG A 225 -36.50 -5.65 0.93
C ARG A 225 -36.69 -6.79 1.94
N ALA A 226 -36.60 -8.04 1.51
CA ALA A 226 -36.69 -9.21 2.39
C ALA A 226 -35.61 -9.17 3.49
N LYS A 227 -34.35 -8.98 3.09
CA LYS A 227 -33.22 -8.78 4.01
C LYS A 227 -33.47 -7.65 5.02
N ARG A 228 -33.98 -6.50 4.56
CA ARG A 228 -34.22 -5.33 5.42
C ARG A 228 -35.30 -5.59 6.47
N ARG A 229 -36.37 -6.31 6.15
CA ARG A 229 -37.40 -6.70 7.13
C ARG A 229 -36.78 -7.50 8.29
N ILE A 230 -35.91 -8.46 7.96
CA ILE A 230 -35.20 -9.29 8.94
C ILE A 230 -34.27 -8.44 9.80
N LEU A 231 -33.48 -7.54 9.20
CA LEU A 231 -32.55 -6.67 9.95
C LEU A 231 -33.24 -5.72 10.93
N VAL A 232 -34.48 -5.33 10.66
CA VAL A 232 -35.30 -4.52 11.58
C VAL A 232 -35.85 -5.39 12.70
N ALA A 233 -36.39 -6.57 12.37
CA ALA A 233 -36.99 -7.50 13.34
C ALA A 233 -35.97 -8.20 14.25
N ARG A 234 -34.68 -8.24 13.87
CA ARG A 234 -33.64 -9.02 14.58
C ARG A 234 -33.48 -8.72 16.07
N ARG A 235 -33.91 -7.54 16.53
CA ARG A 235 -33.88 -7.17 17.95
C ARG A 235 -34.81 -8.03 18.80
N ASN A 236 -35.81 -8.64 18.18
CA ASN A 236 -36.81 -9.49 18.83
C ASN A 236 -36.42 -10.98 18.76
N LEU A 237 -35.27 -11.32 18.19
CA LEU A 237 -34.82 -12.72 18.09
C LEU A 237 -34.54 -13.32 19.47
N PRO A 238 -34.73 -14.65 19.61
CA PRO A 238 -34.37 -15.36 20.83
C PRO A 238 -32.92 -15.10 21.24
N LYS A 239 -32.68 -15.06 22.56
CA LYS A 239 -31.32 -14.93 23.10
C LYS A 239 -30.42 -16.05 22.55
N GLY A 240 -29.23 -15.67 22.11
CA GLY A 240 -28.26 -16.59 21.52
C GLY A 240 -28.30 -16.65 20.00
N VAL A 241 -29.36 -16.18 19.34
CA VAL A 241 -29.44 -16.07 17.87
C VAL A 241 -29.08 -14.65 17.44
N TYR A 242 -28.13 -14.52 16.52
CA TYR A 242 -27.70 -13.22 16.01
C TYR A 242 -27.77 -13.18 14.49
N VAL A 243 -28.28 -12.07 13.97
CA VAL A 243 -28.37 -11.81 12.52
C VAL A 243 -27.61 -10.52 12.20
N ASN A 244 -26.60 -10.64 11.34
CA ASN A 244 -25.76 -9.53 10.91
C ASN A 244 -25.65 -9.47 9.39
N ASP A 245 -25.23 -8.32 8.85
CA ASP A 245 -24.81 -8.24 7.45
C ASP A 245 -23.66 -9.22 7.19
N ASP A 246 -23.70 -9.90 6.03
CA ASP A 246 -22.55 -10.64 5.54
C ASP A 246 -21.52 -9.65 4.98
N LEU A 247 -20.39 -9.56 5.67
CA LEU A 247 -19.29 -8.65 5.34
C LEU A 247 -18.12 -9.43 4.73
N THR A 248 -17.38 -8.78 3.84
CA THR A 248 -16.05 -9.26 3.46
C THR A 248 -15.13 -9.35 4.69
N SER A 249 -14.06 -10.14 4.57
CA SER A 249 -13.10 -10.35 5.67
C SER A 249 -12.52 -9.03 6.18
N GLU A 250 -12.11 -8.16 5.26
CA GLU A 250 -11.54 -6.84 5.56
C GLU A 250 -12.56 -5.96 6.31
N ARG A 251 -13.78 -5.82 5.77
CA ARG A 251 -14.85 -5.04 6.42
C ARG A 251 -15.25 -5.60 7.77
N SER A 252 -15.26 -6.92 7.94
CA SER A 252 -15.51 -7.57 9.22
C SER A 252 -14.43 -7.21 10.25
N SER A 253 -13.15 -7.20 9.82
CA SER A 253 -12.01 -6.76 10.64
C SER A 253 -12.13 -5.29 11.05
N ILE A 254 -12.45 -4.40 10.10
CA ILE A 254 -12.70 -2.96 10.38
C ILE A 254 -13.84 -2.81 11.37
N ALA A 255 -14.97 -3.48 11.14
CA ALA A 255 -16.12 -3.42 12.02
C ALA A 255 -15.80 -3.93 13.43
N TYR A 256 -14.97 -4.98 13.55
CA TYR A 256 -14.48 -5.48 14.82
C TYR A 256 -13.62 -4.43 15.53
N LYS A 257 -12.64 -3.85 14.84
CA LYS A 257 -11.78 -2.80 15.40
C LYS A 257 -12.59 -1.58 15.84
N ALA A 258 -13.54 -1.12 15.02
CA ALA A 258 -14.43 -0.01 15.35
C ALA A 258 -15.23 -0.28 16.65
N ARG A 259 -15.71 -1.50 16.85
CA ARG A 259 -16.36 -1.90 18.11
C ARG A 259 -15.40 -1.85 19.30
N GLN A 260 -14.14 -2.25 19.14
CA GLN A 260 -13.14 -2.12 20.21
C GLN A 260 -12.87 -0.65 20.55
N LEU A 261 -12.76 0.22 19.56
CA LEU A 261 -12.55 1.66 19.76
C LEU A 261 -13.73 2.32 20.51
N VAL A 262 -14.97 1.89 20.24
CA VAL A 262 -16.13 2.33 21.03
C VAL A 262 -16.05 1.84 22.48
N LYS A 263 -15.65 0.59 22.72
CA LYS A 263 -15.44 0.07 24.09
C LYS A 263 -14.37 0.84 24.85
N GLN A 264 -13.31 1.26 24.16
CA GLN A 264 -12.24 2.10 24.69
C GLN A 264 -12.63 3.58 24.83
N ARG A 265 -13.87 3.95 24.50
CA ARG A 265 -14.37 5.34 24.46
C ARG A 265 -13.55 6.26 23.57
N ILE A 266 -12.93 5.69 22.53
CA ILE A 266 -12.25 6.46 21.48
C ILE A 266 -13.24 6.95 20.44
N LEU A 267 -14.24 6.14 20.10
CA LEU A 267 -15.36 6.53 19.25
C LEU A 267 -16.65 6.54 20.07
N ASN A 268 -17.60 7.39 19.71
CA ASN A 268 -18.87 7.48 20.43
C ASN A 268 -19.80 6.32 20.07
N LYS A 269 -19.85 5.93 18.78
CA LYS A 269 -20.75 4.88 18.30
C LYS A 269 -20.25 4.22 17.02
N THR A 270 -20.66 2.97 16.79
CA THR A 270 -20.49 2.28 15.50
C THR A 270 -21.71 1.43 15.16
N TRP A 271 -22.02 1.29 13.88
CA TRP A 271 -23.02 0.35 13.36
C TRP A 271 -22.70 0.01 11.90
N ILE A 272 -23.34 -1.04 11.40
CA ILE A 272 -23.24 -1.44 10.00
C ILE A 272 -24.55 -1.08 9.30
N SER A 273 -24.46 -0.58 8.07
CA SER A 273 -25.61 -0.29 7.23
C SER A 273 -25.27 -0.63 5.78
N ASN A 274 -25.99 -1.59 5.19
CA ASN A 274 -25.83 -1.99 3.79
C ASN A 274 -24.38 -2.38 3.44
N GLY A 275 -23.71 -3.12 4.33
CA GLY A 275 -22.32 -3.51 4.14
C GLY A 275 -21.30 -2.38 4.34
N LYS A 276 -21.73 -1.17 4.74
CA LYS A 276 -20.85 -0.05 5.10
C LYS A 276 -20.69 0.04 6.61
N ILE A 277 -19.46 0.24 7.07
CA ILE A 277 -19.16 0.48 8.48
C ILE A 277 -19.36 1.97 8.74
N MET A 278 -20.21 2.30 9.69
CA MET A 278 -20.50 3.67 10.09
C MET A 278 -19.97 3.90 11.51
N VAL A 279 -19.37 5.06 11.73
CA VAL A 279 -18.91 5.49 13.06
C VAL A 279 -19.37 6.91 13.36
N ILE A 280 -19.52 7.22 14.65
CA ILE A 280 -19.61 8.58 15.17
C ILE A 280 -18.34 8.84 15.95
N ASP A 281 -17.59 9.87 15.55
CA ASP A 281 -16.36 10.29 16.22
C ASP A 281 -16.66 11.02 17.54
N ARG A 282 -15.61 11.40 18.29
CA ARG A 282 -15.77 12.11 19.57
C ARG A 282 -16.41 13.49 19.43
N LEU A 283 -16.32 14.10 18.24
CA LEU A 283 -16.92 15.38 17.90
C LEU A 283 -18.37 15.23 17.41
N ASN A 284 -18.97 14.04 17.58
CA ASN A 284 -20.32 13.69 17.12
C ASN A 284 -20.52 13.78 15.60
N ARG A 285 -19.45 13.71 14.80
CA ARG A 285 -19.53 13.64 13.34
C ARG A 285 -19.64 12.20 12.88
N LYS A 286 -20.45 12.00 11.84
CA LYS A 286 -20.73 10.68 11.26
C LYS A 286 -19.80 10.42 10.07
N HIS A 287 -19.15 9.25 10.07
CA HIS A 287 -18.23 8.83 9.02
C HIS A 287 -18.59 7.45 8.48
N ALA A 288 -18.37 7.23 7.19
CA ALA A 288 -18.33 5.90 6.59
C ALA A 288 -16.87 5.46 6.52
N ILE A 289 -16.60 4.22 6.93
CA ILE A 289 -15.26 3.65 7.00
C ILE A 289 -15.18 2.50 6.01
N ASP A 290 -14.17 2.58 5.16
CA ASP A 290 -13.84 1.65 4.10
C ASP A 290 -12.44 1.04 4.28
N THR A 291 -11.51 1.73 4.96
CA THR A 291 -10.15 1.25 5.22
C THR A 291 -9.78 1.30 6.71
N HIS A 292 -8.78 0.50 7.12
CA HIS A 292 -8.20 0.58 8.48
C HIS A 292 -7.54 1.93 8.73
N ALA A 293 -6.83 2.49 7.74
CA ALA A 293 -6.18 3.79 7.86
C ALA A 293 -7.18 4.92 8.18
N ASN A 294 -8.35 4.92 7.51
CA ASN A 294 -9.41 5.89 7.79
C ASN A 294 -9.94 5.75 9.23
N LEU A 295 -10.07 4.52 9.73
CA LEU A 295 -10.48 4.27 11.12
C LEU A 295 -9.44 4.73 12.14
N GLU A 296 -8.16 4.48 11.86
CA GLU A 296 -7.03 4.83 12.73
C GLU A 296 -6.82 6.34 12.79
N LEU A 297 -6.98 7.04 11.68
CA LEU A 297 -6.95 8.50 11.64
C LEU A 297 -7.97 9.10 12.62
N LEU A 298 -9.20 8.59 12.63
CA LEU A 298 -10.25 9.03 13.56
C LEU A 298 -9.94 8.66 15.02
N ALA A 299 -9.17 7.60 15.24
CA ALA A 299 -8.73 7.15 16.55
C ALA A 299 -7.50 7.91 17.07
N SER A 300 -6.77 8.61 16.19
CA SER A 300 -5.53 9.28 16.53
C SER A 300 -5.75 10.47 17.48
N PRO A 301 -4.85 10.68 18.47
CA PRO A 301 -4.96 11.83 19.38
C PRO A 301 -4.95 13.19 18.66
N SER A 302 -4.26 13.28 17.52
CA SER A 302 -4.08 14.52 16.74
C SER A 302 -5.31 14.93 15.92
N TYR A 303 -6.30 14.04 15.77
CA TYR A 303 -7.53 14.33 15.02
C TYR A 303 -8.42 15.40 15.68
N ILE A 304 -8.34 15.54 17.02
CA ILE A 304 -9.11 16.53 17.78
C ILE A 304 -8.49 17.94 17.61
N THR A 305 -7.16 18.02 17.58
CA THR A 305 -6.42 19.30 17.54
C THR A 305 -6.54 20.03 16.20
N LYS A 306 -6.58 19.31 15.06
CA LYS A 306 -6.66 19.93 13.72
C LYS A 306 -8.02 20.58 13.41
N ASN A 307 -9.07 20.25 14.15
CA ASN A 307 -10.45 20.69 13.86
C ASN A 307 -11.02 21.68 14.91
N THR A 308 -10.24 22.05 15.93
CA THR A 308 -10.63 23.02 16.97
C THR A 308 -10.03 24.41 16.72
N THR A 309 -9.00 24.53 15.87
CA THR A 309 -8.25 25.78 15.62
C THR A 309 -8.95 26.77 14.66
N THR A 310 -10.22 26.60 14.31
CA THR A 310 -10.96 27.57 13.45
C THR A 310 -11.85 28.55 14.22
N HIS A 311 -11.76 28.59 15.56
CA HIS A 311 -12.44 29.61 16.35
C HIS A 311 -11.61 29.97 17.57
N LEU A 312 -10.76 31.01 17.45
CA LEU A 312 -10.27 31.95 18.49
C LEU A 312 -8.82 32.39 18.20
N HIS A 313 -8.67 33.59 17.63
CA HIS A 313 -7.98 34.73 18.25
C HIS A 313 -7.90 35.87 17.21
N VAL A 314 -8.83 36.83 17.28
CA VAL A 314 -8.61 38.15 16.67
C VAL A 314 -7.68 38.89 17.64
N PRO A 315 -6.43 39.23 17.27
CA PRO A 315 -5.61 40.06 18.12
C PRO A 315 -6.21 41.47 18.14
N GLN A 316 -6.64 41.92 19.32
CA GLN A 316 -6.96 43.33 19.54
C GLN A 316 -5.65 44.13 19.43
N SER A 317 -5.57 45.01 18.44
CA SER A 317 -4.54 46.05 18.40
C SER A 317 -4.88 47.19 19.37
N PRO A 318 -3.88 47.81 20.01
CA PRO A 318 -4.08 48.85 21.00
C PRO A 318 -4.52 50.18 20.36
N GLY A 319 -5.25 50.96 21.16
CA GLY A 319 -6.13 52.02 20.72
C GLY A 319 -5.47 53.21 20.01
N ILE A 320 -6.24 53.79 19.10
CA ILE A 320 -6.12 55.17 18.68
C ILE A 320 -7.47 55.82 18.98
N SER A 321 -7.44 56.83 19.85
CA SER A 321 -8.60 57.66 20.20
C SER A 321 -8.98 58.59 19.04
N TYR A 322 -10.26 58.70 18.74
CA TYR A 322 -10.79 59.93 18.14
C TYR A 322 -12.13 60.30 18.80
N ALA A 323 -12.17 61.55 19.23
CA ALA A 323 -13.32 62.26 19.76
C ALA A 323 -14.45 62.34 18.72
N GLY A 324 -15.69 62.38 19.21
CA GLY A 324 -16.90 62.22 18.39
C GLY A 324 -17.23 63.38 17.46
N ILE A 325 -18.24 63.14 16.62
CA ILE A 325 -19.21 64.12 16.10
C ILE A 325 -20.50 63.35 15.72
N VAL A 326 -21.60 64.06 15.89
CA VAL A 326 -23.02 63.69 15.87
C VAL A 326 -23.60 63.62 14.44
N SER A 327 -24.63 62.77 14.29
CA SER A 327 -25.75 62.84 13.32
C SER A 327 -25.49 62.59 11.82
N GLY A 328 -26.36 61.76 11.22
CA GLY A 328 -26.61 61.78 9.77
C GLY A 328 -27.19 60.49 9.21
N LYS A 329 -28.52 60.43 9.04
CA LYS A 329 -29.22 59.43 8.23
C LYS A 329 -28.79 59.56 6.76
N THR A 330 -28.38 58.49 6.10
CA THR A 330 -28.57 58.37 4.64
C THR A 330 -28.65 56.90 4.22
N SER A 331 -29.79 56.56 3.64
CA SER A 331 -30.13 55.34 2.91
C SER A 331 -29.42 55.29 1.55
N VAL A 332 -28.81 54.15 1.19
CA VAL A 332 -28.51 53.85 -0.22
C VAL A 332 -28.75 52.36 -0.51
N GLN A 333 -29.56 52.13 -1.55
CA GLN A 333 -29.97 50.86 -2.12
C GLN A 333 -28.83 50.10 -2.80
N ILE A 334 -28.88 48.77 -2.72
CA ILE A 334 -28.06 47.84 -3.51
C ILE A 334 -28.80 47.58 -4.83
N PRO A 335 -28.21 47.78 -6.02
CA PRO A 335 -28.85 47.41 -7.27
C PRO A 335 -28.65 45.91 -7.60
N SER A 336 -29.76 45.28 -7.94
CA SER A 336 -29.87 43.95 -8.56
C SER A 336 -29.50 44.04 -10.05
N LEU A 337 -28.77 43.06 -10.58
CA LEU A 337 -28.46 42.91 -12.01
C LEU A 337 -29.25 41.72 -12.56
N GLU A 338 -30.40 42.03 -13.16
CA GLU A 338 -31.08 41.19 -14.16
C GLU A 338 -31.13 41.96 -15.49
N GLY A 339 -30.82 41.27 -16.59
CA GLY A 339 -31.56 41.45 -17.86
C GLY A 339 -30.78 41.88 -19.12
N ALA A 340 -31.15 41.20 -20.23
CA ALA A 340 -30.95 41.45 -21.67
C ALA A 340 -29.70 40.79 -22.30
N VAL A 341 -29.76 39.68 -23.06
CA VAL A 341 -30.58 39.22 -24.22
C VAL A 341 -30.29 39.95 -25.55
N ALA A 342 -29.64 39.24 -26.49
CA ALA A 342 -29.88 39.20 -27.96
C ALA A 342 -28.76 38.36 -28.62
N ALA A 343 -29.02 37.13 -29.11
CA ALA A 343 -29.54 36.77 -30.45
C ALA A 343 -28.43 36.49 -31.49
N SER A 344 -28.27 35.21 -31.88
CA SER A 344 -28.03 34.77 -33.26
C SER A 344 -28.10 33.23 -33.32
N VAL A 345 -29.19 32.72 -33.90
CA VAL A 345 -29.40 31.32 -34.25
C VAL A 345 -28.95 31.15 -35.69
N THR A 346 -27.95 30.30 -35.93
CA THR A 346 -27.59 29.85 -37.29
C THR A 346 -27.84 28.35 -37.38
N THR A 347 -28.89 28.00 -38.11
CA THR A 347 -29.28 26.62 -38.43
C THR A 347 -28.35 26.04 -39.49
N GLY A 348 -27.60 24.98 -39.16
CA GLY A 348 -26.86 24.15 -40.11
C GLY A 348 -27.58 22.83 -40.33
N THR A 349 -28.28 22.71 -41.46
CA THR A 349 -28.85 21.47 -41.99
C THR A 349 -27.75 20.62 -42.62
N VAL A 350 -27.59 19.37 -42.15
CA VAL A 350 -26.73 18.36 -42.79
C VAL A 350 -27.61 17.42 -43.61
N THR A 351 -27.47 17.48 -44.92
CA THR A 351 -28.10 16.60 -45.90
C THR A 351 -27.07 15.55 -46.35
N THR A 352 -27.42 14.28 -46.21
CA THR A 352 -26.73 13.13 -46.83
C THR A 352 -27.15 12.99 -48.30
N PRO A 353 -26.26 12.61 -49.23
CA PRO A 353 -26.66 12.12 -50.54
C PRO A 353 -26.57 10.60 -50.61
N ALA A 354 -27.56 10.00 -51.27
CA ALA A 354 -27.56 8.62 -51.72
C ALA A 354 -27.40 8.58 -53.26
N THR A 355 -26.96 7.40 -53.73
CA THR A 355 -26.96 6.89 -55.12
C THR A 355 -25.72 7.34 -55.93
N VAL A 356 -24.90 6.44 -56.49
CA VAL A 356 -25.18 5.30 -57.40
C VAL A 356 -24.43 4.03 -57.01
#